data_AF-A0A369HF54-F1
#
_entry.id   AF-A0A369HF54-F1
#
_cell.length_a   1.000
_cell.length_b   1.000
_cell.length_c   1.000
_cell.angle_alpha   90.00
_cell.angle_beta   90.00
_cell.angle_gamma   90.00
#
_symmetry.space_group_name_H-M   'P 1'
#
loop_
_entity.id
_entity.type
_entity.pdbx_description
1 polymer ?
#
loop_
_entity_poly.entity_id
_entity_poly.type
_entity_poly.pdbx_seq_one_letter_code
_entity_poly.pdbx_strand_id
1 'polypeptide(L)'
;MAEMKRRERNQSLTARADLSIELYVHVVTTPKGKAYHLNYDTIYQQISVLNENFGPGGFTFWLKDIDWSFDPYWAVGLLESHMKRVLHRGENKTANLYILDIVPDGLGICSFPWDLEDPERGPLQDGCMIEASTLPGGKKVHYNQGKTAVHEMGHWLGLLHTFHDGCVGDGDHIDDTPATDRPAYRCPVGRDSCVDQPGLDPVHNFMDFSYE
;
A
#
# COMPACT_ATOMS: atom_id res chain seq x y z
N MET A 1 -35.74 18.08 22.58
CA MET A 1 -35.25 17.36 21.38
C MET A 1 -33.81 17.75 20.99
N ALA A 2 -33.39 19.02 21.11
CA ALA A 2 -32.01 19.44 20.82
C ALA A 2 -30.96 18.90 21.84
N GLU A 3 -31.32 18.77 23.13
CA GLU A 3 -30.43 18.20 24.15
C GLU A 3 -30.25 16.67 24.04
N MET A 4 -31.23 15.95 23.50
CA MET A 4 -31.16 14.51 23.26
C MET A 4 -30.18 14.21 22.11
N LYS A 5 -30.26 14.99 21.02
CA LYS A 5 -29.31 14.94 19.88
C LYS A 5 -27.88 15.37 20.23
N ARG A 6 -27.68 16.12 21.32
CA ARG A 6 -26.35 16.50 21.82
C ARG A 6 -25.73 15.42 22.72
N ARG A 7 -26.56 14.61 23.39
CA ARG A 7 -26.11 13.45 24.17
C ARG A 7 -25.73 12.25 23.31
N GLU A 8 -26.39 12.04 22.18
CA GLU A 8 -26.02 10.99 21.21
C GLU A 8 -24.69 11.27 20.50
N ARG A 9 -24.36 12.54 20.26
CA ARG A 9 -23.08 12.95 19.65
C ARG A 9 -21.85 12.75 20.57
N ASN A 10 -22.09 12.50 21.86
CA ASN A 10 -21.06 12.25 22.86
C ASN A 10 -21.00 10.76 23.28
N GLN A 11 -21.73 9.87 22.59
CA GLN A 11 -21.58 8.44 22.80
C GLN A 11 -20.43 7.92 21.93
N SER A 12 -19.29 7.73 22.60
CA SER A 12 -18.12 6.98 22.13
C SER A 12 -17.31 7.60 21.00
N LEU A 13 -16.64 8.72 21.29
CA LEU A 13 -15.23 8.82 20.86
C LEU A 13 -14.44 7.80 21.69
N THR A 14 -14.61 6.51 21.38
CA THR A 14 -13.57 5.53 21.69
C THR A 14 -12.30 6.08 21.08
N ALA A 15 -11.28 6.32 21.90
CA ALA A 15 -9.94 6.57 21.38
C ALA A 15 -9.67 5.52 20.31
N ARG A 16 -9.31 5.97 19.09
CA ARG A 16 -8.93 5.06 18.02
C ARG A 16 -7.86 4.15 18.61
N ALA A 17 -8.13 2.85 18.68
CA ALA A 17 -7.11 1.91 19.15
C ALA A 17 -6.03 1.90 18.09
N ASP A 18 -4.81 2.30 18.45
CA ASP A 18 -3.67 2.21 17.56
C ASP A 18 -3.48 0.73 17.18
N LEU A 19 -3.64 0.39 15.91
CA LEU A 19 -3.44 -0.96 15.41
C LEU A 19 -1.97 -1.14 15.05
N SER A 20 -1.26 -1.91 15.87
CA SER A 20 0.08 -2.37 15.55
C SER A 20 0.01 -3.58 14.60
N ILE A 21 0.57 -3.42 13.42
CA ILE A 21 0.69 -4.45 12.39
C ILE A 21 2.13 -4.97 12.45
N GLU A 22 2.33 -6.26 12.69
CA GLU A 22 3.67 -6.85 12.60
C GLU A 22 4.10 -6.87 11.12
N LEU A 23 5.34 -6.45 10.83
CA LEU A 23 5.85 -6.36 9.47
C LEU A 23 7.11 -7.21 9.33
N TYR A 24 7.12 -8.09 8.33
CA TYR A 24 8.33 -8.76 7.83
C TYR A 24 8.70 -8.19 6.47
N VAL A 25 10.00 -7.97 6.25
CA VAL A 25 10.51 -7.46 4.97
C VAL A 25 11.42 -8.50 4.34
N HIS A 26 11.12 -8.86 3.09
CA HIS A 26 11.87 -9.84 2.32
C HIS A 26 12.51 -9.14 1.12
N VAL A 27 13.82 -8.99 1.13
CA VAL A 27 14.56 -8.44 -0.01
C VAL A 27 14.95 -9.59 -0.94
N VAL A 28 14.43 -9.58 -2.16
CA VAL A 28 14.66 -10.65 -3.13
C VAL A 28 15.34 -10.11 -4.37
N THR A 29 16.55 -10.60 -4.64
CA THR A 29 17.46 -9.97 -5.61
C THR A 29 18.37 -10.98 -6.29
N THR A 30 19.13 -10.53 -7.28
CA THR A 30 20.34 -11.22 -7.76
C THR A 30 21.59 -10.39 -7.48
N PRO A 31 22.83 -10.92 -7.67
CA PRO A 31 24.06 -10.13 -7.54
C PRO A 31 24.19 -8.91 -8.48
N LYS A 32 23.34 -8.82 -9.50
CA LYS A 32 23.25 -7.66 -10.42
C LYS A 32 21.92 -6.91 -10.29
N GLY A 33 21.12 -7.30 -9.30
CA GLY A 33 19.80 -6.75 -9.04
C GLY A 33 19.83 -5.31 -8.56
N LYS A 34 18.69 -4.63 -8.68
CA LYS A 34 18.47 -3.30 -8.13
C LYS A 34 18.47 -3.33 -6.60
N ALA A 35 17.95 -4.41 -6.01
CA ALA A 35 17.86 -4.62 -4.57
C ALA A 35 19.18 -5.07 -3.93
N TYR A 36 20.19 -5.48 -4.74
CA TYR A 36 21.42 -6.11 -4.24
C TYR A 36 22.22 -5.26 -3.25
N HIS A 37 22.22 -3.95 -3.44
CA HIS A 37 22.99 -3.01 -2.62
C HIS A 37 22.13 -2.30 -1.56
N LEU A 38 20.88 -2.73 -1.36
CA LEU A 38 20.06 -2.20 -0.28
C LEU A 38 20.69 -2.53 1.07
N ASN A 39 20.67 -1.56 1.96
CA ASN A 39 21.10 -1.71 3.34
C ASN A 39 19.92 -1.54 4.28
N TYR A 40 20.14 -1.85 5.56
CA TYR A 40 19.13 -1.72 6.60
C TYR A 40 18.58 -0.29 6.73
N ASP A 41 19.41 0.74 6.54
CA ASP A 41 18.98 2.14 6.66
C ASP A 41 17.89 2.49 5.63
N THR A 42 18.02 2.03 4.39
CA THR A 42 16.97 2.23 3.37
C THR A 42 15.66 1.54 3.76
N ILE A 43 15.74 0.33 4.33
CA ILE A 43 14.55 -0.39 4.79
C ILE A 43 13.90 0.33 5.98
N TYR A 44 14.69 0.80 6.94
CA TYR A 44 14.20 1.57 8.08
C TYR A 44 13.57 2.90 7.65
N GLN A 45 14.13 3.57 6.65
CA GLN A 45 13.51 4.76 6.05
C GLN A 45 12.16 4.44 5.42
N GLN A 46 12.03 3.32 4.70
CA GLN A 46 10.75 2.90 4.15
C GLN A 46 9.70 2.64 5.24
N ILE A 47 10.10 2.05 6.37
CA ILE A 47 9.21 1.83 7.51
C ILE A 47 8.82 3.15 8.18
N SER A 48 9.73 4.12 8.25
CA SER A 48 9.41 5.49 8.69
C SER A 48 8.35 6.11 7.79
N VAL A 49 8.52 6.00 6.46
CA VAL A 49 7.53 6.49 5.50
C VAL A 49 6.18 5.80 5.70
N LEU A 50 6.12 4.49 5.90
CA LEU A 50 4.85 3.82 6.22
C LEU A 50 4.22 4.42 7.49
N ASN A 51 4.96 4.48 8.59
CA ASN A 51 4.44 4.96 9.88
C ASN A 51 4.06 6.44 9.89
N GLU A 52 4.76 7.29 9.14
CA GLU A 52 4.41 8.71 8.99
C GLU A 52 3.08 8.91 8.26
N ASN A 53 2.77 8.05 7.29
CA ASN A 53 1.57 8.21 6.44
C ASN A 53 0.37 7.44 6.98
N PHE A 54 0.60 6.34 7.70
CA PHE A 54 -0.45 5.55 8.34
C PHE A 54 -0.71 5.91 9.81
N GLY A 55 0.24 6.55 10.49
CA GLY A 55 0.13 6.96 11.89
C GLY A 55 -1.05 7.89 12.20
N PRO A 56 -1.34 8.93 11.40
CA PRO A 56 -2.57 9.72 11.56
C PRO A 56 -3.85 8.89 11.40
N GLY A 57 -3.75 7.79 10.65
CA GLY A 57 -4.73 6.73 10.51
C GLY A 57 -4.77 5.72 11.67
N GLY A 58 -4.02 5.93 12.76
CA GLY A 58 -4.00 5.01 13.90
C GLY A 58 -3.44 3.63 13.57
N PHE A 59 -2.60 3.50 12.53
CA PHE A 59 -1.90 2.26 12.21
C PHE A 59 -0.40 2.46 12.42
N THR A 60 0.26 1.43 12.91
CA THR A 60 1.73 1.40 13.06
C THR A 60 2.27 0.07 12.58
N PHE A 61 3.23 0.11 11.68
CA PHE A 61 3.99 -1.04 11.22
C PHE A 61 5.19 -1.26 12.14
N TRP A 62 5.18 -2.40 12.84
CA TRP A 62 6.24 -2.84 13.73
C TRP A 62 7.11 -3.87 13.03
N LEU A 63 8.29 -3.45 12.58
CA LEU A 63 9.26 -4.35 11.95
C LEU A 63 9.71 -5.45 12.92
N LYS A 64 9.52 -6.70 12.49
CA LYS A 64 9.91 -7.90 13.22
C LYS A 64 11.25 -8.46 12.77
N ASP A 65 11.46 -8.55 11.47
CA ASP A 65 12.68 -9.10 10.87
C ASP A 65 12.85 -8.64 9.42
N ILE A 66 14.08 -8.70 8.92
CA ILE A 66 14.43 -8.44 7.52
C ILE A 66 15.31 -9.60 7.03
N ASP A 67 14.95 -10.21 5.91
CA ASP A 67 15.78 -11.24 5.27
C ASP A 67 16.09 -10.94 3.81
N TRP A 68 17.15 -11.58 3.31
CA TRP A 68 17.59 -11.49 1.92
C TRP A 68 17.55 -12.87 1.27
N SER A 69 16.91 -12.93 0.10
CA SER A 69 16.85 -14.12 -0.75
C SER A 69 17.47 -13.83 -2.12
N PHE A 70 18.21 -14.80 -2.64
CA PHE A 70 18.91 -14.68 -3.92
C PHE A 70 18.36 -15.67 -4.93
N ASP A 71 17.25 -15.30 -5.60
CA ASP A 71 16.59 -16.12 -6.61
C ASP A 71 16.25 -15.30 -7.85
N PRO A 72 16.74 -15.67 -9.05
CA PRO A 72 16.56 -14.87 -10.26
C PRO A 72 15.13 -14.88 -10.81
N TYR A 73 14.28 -15.85 -10.45
CA TYR A 73 12.88 -15.88 -10.85
C TYR A 73 12.06 -15.00 -9.91
N TRP A 74 12.24 -15.16 -8.60
CA TRP A 74 11.50 -14.39 -7.60
C TRP A 74 11.85 -12.91 -7.66
N ALA A 75 13.12 -12.57 -7.88
CA ALA A 75 13.59 -11.18 -7.95
C ALA A 75 12.89 -10.37 -9.06
N VAL A 76 12.30 -11.03 -10.05
CA VAL A 76 11.55 -10.37 -11.14
C VAL A 76 10.05 -10.69 -11.09
N GLY A 77 9.55 -11.15 -9.94
CA GLY A 77 8.14 -11.46 -9.70
C GLY A 77 7.63 -12.72 -10.39
N LEU A 78 8.51 -13.57 -10.92
CA LEU A 78 8.12 -14.88 -11.43
C LEU A 78 8.04 -15.89 -10.27
N LEU A 79 7.15 -16.88 -10.41
CA LEU A 79 6.88 -17.88 -9.38
C LEU A 79 6.46 -17.27 -8.03
N GLU A 80 5.68 -16.18 -8.05
CA GLU A 80 5.21 -15.45 -6.87
C GLU A 80 4.63 -16.38 -5.79
N SER A 81 3.69 -17.26 -6.14
CA SER A 81 3.06 -18.16 -5.16
C SER A 81 4.06 -19.13 -4.52
N HIS A 82 5.15 -19.46 -5.20
CA HIS A 82 6.22 -20.27 -4.61
C HIS A 82 7.09 -19.43 -3.68
N MET A 83 7.48 -18.22 -4.09
CA MET A 83 8.21 -17.26 -3.25
C MET A 83 7.44 -16.98 -1.95
N LYS A 84 6.16 -16.57 -2.06
CA LYS A 84 5.31 -16.25 -0.91
C LYS A 84 5.14 -17.46 0.01
N ARG A 85 4.93 -18.67 -0.53
CA ARG A 85 4.86 -19.90 0.29
C ARG A 85 6.12 -20.15 1.14
N VAL A 86 7.30 -19.81 0.61
CA VAL A 86 8.58 -20.06 1.30
C VAL A 86 8.89 -18.95 2.31
N LEU A 87 8.60 -17.70 1.95
CA LEU A 87 9.07 -16.53 2.68
C LEU A 87 8.03 -15.94 3.63
N HIS A 88 6.73 -16.08 3.34
CA HIS A 88 5.65 -15.53 4.16
C HIS A 88 5.79 -15.93 5.62
N ARG A 89 5.55 -14.96 6.51
CA ARG A 89 5.57 -15.14 7.95
C ARG A 89 4.29 -14.60 8.58
N GLY A 90 3.90 -15.25 9.67
CA GLY A 90 2.76 -14.84 10.49
C GLY A 90 1.41 -15.30 9.94
N GLU A 91 0.36 -14.65 10.41
CA GLU A 91 -1.05 -14.93 10.09
C GLU A 91 -1.77 -13.59 9.77
N ASN A 92 -3.11 -13.54 9.86
CA ASN A 92 -3.97 -12.43 9.43
C ASN A 92 -3.70 -11.03 10.04
N LYS A 93 -2.75 -10.88 10.98
CA LYS A 93 -2.34 -9.58 11.57
C LYS A 93 -0.89 -9.21 11.22
N THR A 94 -0.29 -9.94 10.30
CA THR A 94 1.12 -9.79 9.90
C THR A 94 1.18 -9.39 8.44
N ALA A 95 1.80 -8.24 8.17
CA ALA A 95 2.10 -7.80 6.82
C ALA A 95 3.45 -8.38 6.38
N ASN A 96 3.52 -8.81 5.12
CA ASN A 96 4.74 -9.22 4.46
C ASN A 96 5.01 -8.26 3.28
N LEU A 97 6.17 -7.61 3.29
CA LEU A 97 6.61 -6.70 2.22
C LEU A 97 7.78 -7.33 1.47
N TYR A 98 7.57 -7.66 0.21
CA TYR A 98 8.58 -8.21 -0.70
C TYR A 98 9.17 -7.10 -1.56
N ILE A 99 10.47 -6.89 -1.43
CA ILE A 99 11.21 -5.89 -2.21
C ILE A 99 11.93 -6.62 -3.33
N LEU A 100 11.51 -6.38 -4.57
CA LEU A 100 11.98 -7.11 -5.75
C LEU A 100 12.83 -6.22 -6.67
N ASP A 101 13.62 -6.82 -7.55
CA ASP A 101 14.31 -6.09 -8.62
C ASP A 101 13.33 -5.54 -9.67
N ILE A 102 12.28 -6.31 -9.96
CA ILE A 102 11.21 -5.97 -10.90
C ILE A 102 9.89 -6.54 -10.35
N VAL A 103 8.84 -5.73 -10.37
CA VAL A 103 7.46 -6.19 -10.19
C VAL A 103 6.81 -6.21 -11.59
N PRO A 104 6.24 -7.35 -12.04
CA PRO A 104 5.49 -7.39 -13.28
C PRO A 104 4.35 -6.38 -13.29
N ASP A 105 4.08 -5.78 -14.46
CA ASP A 105 2.92 -4.93 -14.70
C ASP A 105 2.78 -3.64 -13.84
N GLY A 106 3.82 -3.24 -13.09
CA GLY A 106 3.73 -2.05 -12.26
C GLY A 106 4.99 -1.69 -11.47
N LEU A 107 4.80 -0.83 -10.46
CA LEU A 107 5.79 -0.48 -9.44
C LEU A 107 5.62 -1.27 -8.15
N GLY A 108 4.39 -1.75 -7.93
CA GLY A 108 4.01 -2.59 -6.82
C GLY A 108 2.71 -3.33 -7.15
N ILE A 109 2.39 -4.29 -6.31
CA ILE A 109 1.12 -4.99 -6.28
C ILE A 109 0.90 -5.54 -4.87
N CYS A 110 -0.34 -5.56 -4.39
CA CYS A 110 -0.69 -6.19 -3.14
C CYS A 110 -2.00 -6.98 -3.22
N SER A 111 -2.14 -7.98 -2.35
CA SER A 111 -3.41 -8.63 -2.09
C SER A 111 -4.37 -7.70 -1.36
N PHE A 112 -5.66 -7.91 -1.55
CA PHE A 112 -6.71 -7.34 -0.72
C PHE A 112 -7.08 -8.27 0.44
N PRO A 113 -7.74 -7.76 1.50
CA PRO A 113 -8.24 -8.58 2.60
C PRO A 113 -9.15 -9.73 2.15
N TRP A 114 -10.00 -9.51 1.13
CA TRP A 114 -10.93 -10.52 0.63
C TRP A 114 -10.24 -11.63 -0.19
N ASP A 115 -9.04 -11.38 -0.72
CA ASP A 115 -8.23 -12.44 -1.36
C ASP A 115 -7.81 -13.51 -0.34
N LEU A 116 -7.74 -13.13 0.94
CA LEU A 116 -7.35 -14.01 2.04
C LEU A 116 -8.50 -14.88 2.57
N GLU A 117 -9.72 -14.67 2.09
CA GLU A 117 -10.88 -15.48 2.47
C GLU A 117 -10.82 -16.91 1.91
N ASP A 118 -10.06 -17.13 0.83
CA ASP A 118 -9.77 -18.47 0.32
C ASP A 118 -8.69 -19.13 1.21
N PRO A 119 -9.01 -20.20 1.95
CA PRO A 119 -8.06 -20.82 2.87
C PRO A 119 -6.89 -21.54 2.16
N GLU A 120 -7.03 -21.90 0.90
CA GLU A 120 -5.98 -22.56 0.12
C GLU A 120 -5.09 -21.55 -0.63
N ARG A 121 -5.70 -20.48 -1.15
CA ARG A 121 -5.01 -19.47 -1.98
C ARG A 121 -4.58 -18.23 -1.22
N GLY A 122 -5.32 -17.83 -0.19
CA GLY A 122 -5.08 -16.62 0.59
C GLY A 122 -3.63 -16.50 1.08
N PRO A 123 -3.10 -17.52 1.79
CA PRO A 123 -1.70 -17.49 2.23
C PRO A 123 -0.65 -17.38 1.10
N LEU A 124 -1.02 -17.72 -0.14
CA LEU A 124 -0.14 -17.65 -1.31
C LEU A 124 -0.22 -16.31 -2.04
N GLN A 125 -1.22 -15.51 -1.70
CA GLN A 125 -1.50 -14.19 -2.27
C GLN A 125 -1.13 -13.08 -1.29
N ASP A 126 -1.13 -13.35 0.02
CA ASP A 126 -0.89 -12.35 1.05
C ASP A 126 0.43 -11.59 0.90
N GLY A 127 0.36 -10.29 1.19
CA GLY A 127 1.48 -9.37 1.22
C GLY A 127 1.69 -8.59 -0.08
N CYS A 128 2.51 -7.56 0.04
CA CYS A 128 2.76 -6.60 -1.03
C CYS A 128 4.14 -6.79 -1.65
N MET A 129 4.23 -6.71 -2.97
CA MET A 129 5.50 -6.66 -3.69
C MET A 129 5.74 -5.23 -4.18
N ILE A 130 6.95 -4.69 -4.00
CA ILE A 130 7.35 -3.38 -4.53
C ILE A 130 8.69 -3.48 -5.26
N GLU A 131 8.87 -2.64 -6.29
CA GLU A 131 10.13 -2.52 -6.99
C GLU A 131 11.15 -1.76 -6.13
N ALA A 132 12.34 -2.33 -5.88
CA ALA A 132 13.38 -1.72 -5.06
C ALA A 132 13.79 -0.30 -5.46
N SER A 133 13.56 0.08 -6.72
CA SER A 133 13.86 1.41 -7.21
C SER A 133 12.91 2.50 -6.69
N THR A 134 11.80 2.14 -6.04
CA THR A 134 10.80 3.06 -5.48
C THR A 134 10.99 3.38 -4.00
N LEU A 135 11.89 2.65 -3.34
CA LEU A 135 12.27 2.92 -1.96
C LEU A 135 12.81 4.37 -1.81
N PRO A 136 12.80 4.93 -0.58
CA PRO A 136 13.37 6.25 -0.31
C PRO A 136 14.81 6.38 -0.83
N GLY A 137 15.06 7.40 -1.66
CA GLY A 137 16.37 7.62 -2.30
C GLY A 137 16.67 6.69 -3.48
N GLY A 138 15.69 5.90 -3.92
CA GLY A 138 15.78 4.99 -5.06
C GLY A 138 15.92 5.69 -6.41
N LYS A 139 16.05 4.89 -7.47
CA LYS A 139 16.33 5.37 -8.84
C LYS A 139 15.07 5.66 -9.67
N LYS A 140 13.88 5.31 -9.20
CA LYS A 140 12.62 5.59 -9.92
C LYS A 140 12.21 7.04 -9.70
N VAL A 141 12.72 7.94 -10.54
CA VAL A 141 12.40 9.37 -10.45
C VAL A 141 10.88 9.59 -10.37
N HIS A 142 10.45 10.46 -9.46
CA HIS A 142 9.05 10.76 -9.10
C HIS A 142 8.30 9.68 -8.29
N TYR A 143 8.93 8.54 -8.04
CA TYR A 143 8.35 7.43 -7.27
C TYR A 143 9.37 6.84 -6.29
N ASN A 144 10.34 7.65 -5.83
CA ASN A 144 11.49 7.22 -5.02
C ASN A 144 11.51 7.83 -3.61
N GLN A 145 10.34 8.18 -3.09
CA GLN A 145 10.10 8.63 -1.72
C GLN A 145 9.42 7.54 -0.88
N GLY A 146 9.21 6.34 -1.44
CA GLY A 146 8.63 5.20 -0.74
C GLY A 146 7.10 5.21 -0.64
N LYS A 147 6.39 6.05 -1.41
CA LYS A 147 4.91 6.08 -1.38
C LYS A 147 4.28 4.96 -2.20
N THR A 148 5.03 4.34 -3.11
CA THR A 148 4.61 3.08 -3.74
C THR A 148 4.24 2.04 -2.67
N ALA A 149 5.09 1.85 -1.64
CA ALA A 149 4.75 0.95 -0.54
C ALA A 149 3.54 1.42 0.28
N VAL A 150 3.32 2.73 0.40
CA VAL A 150 2.15 3.30 1.09
C VAL A 150 0.87 2.96 0.31
N HIS A 151 0.88 3.13 -1.01
CA HIS A 151 -0.20 2.75 -1.91
C HIS A 151 -0.54 1.26 -1.80
N GLU A 152 0.47 0.39 -1.93
CA GLU A 152 0.27 -1.06 -1.85
C GLU A 152 -0.25 -1.52 -0.48
N MET A 153 0.27 -0.94 0.61
CA MET A 153 -0.26 -1.22 1.95
C MET A 153 -1.67 -0.68 2.17
N GLY A 154 -2.08 0.33 1.39
CA GLY A 154 -3.48 0.76 1.32
C GLY A 154 -4.39 -0.34 0.77
N HIS A 155 -3.97 -1.00 -0.32
CA HIS A 155 -4.69 -2.17 -0.86
C HIS A 155 -4.73 -3.34 0.13
N TRP A 156 -3.60 -3.62 0.80
CA TRP A 156 -3.57 -4.65 1.86
C TRP A 156 -4.57 -4.38 2.99
N LEU A 157 -4.83 -3.10 3.28
CA LEU A 157 -5.82 -2.65 4.26
C LEU A 157 -7.23 -2.49 3.68
N GLY A 158 -7.44 -2.83 2.40
CA GLY A 158 -8.75 -2.85 1.74
C GLY A 158 -9.14 -1.56 1.02
N LEU A 159 -8.23 -0.62 0.81
CA LEU A 159 -8.52 0.60 0.05
C LEU A 159 -8.45 0.30 -1.45
N LEU A 160 -9.48 0.72 -2.18
CA LEU A 160 -9.50 0.68 -3.65
C LEU A 160 -8.81 1.93 -4.22
N HIS A 161 -8.53 1.91 -5.52
CA HIS A 161 -8.11 3.12 -6.23
C HIS A 161 -9.20 4.19 -6.19
N THR A 162 -8.81 5.47 -6.12
CA THR A 162 -9.76 6.59 -6.09
C THR A 162 -10.63 6.71 -7.35
N PHE A 163 -10.19 6.08 -8.44
CA PHE A 163 -10.89 6.03 -9.72
C PHE A 163 -11.63 4.70 -9.94
N HIS A 164 -11.83 3.90 -8.90
CA HIS A 164 -12.68 2.71 -8.98
C HIS A 164 -14.11 3.12 -9.34
N ASP A 165 -14.75 2.37 -10.24
CA ASP A 165 -16.09 2.63 -10.80
C ASP A 165 -16.34 4.03 -11.44
N GLY A 166 -15.33 4.88 -11.51
CA GLY A 166 -15.35 6.13 -12.26
C GLY A 166 -16.27 7.21 -11.64
N CYS A 167 -17.00 7.93 -12.50
CA CYS A 167 -17.90 9.01 -12.09
C CYS A 167 -19.30 8.55 -11.66
N VAL A 168 -19.52 7.23 -11.53
CA VAL A 168 -20.83 6.62 -11.27
C VAL A 168 -20.74 5.60 -10.15
N GLY A 169 -21.88 5.22 -9.59
CA GLY A 169 -21.95 4.23 -8.52
C GLY A 169 -21.36 4.76 -7.21
N ASP A 170 -20.79 3.84 -6.43
CA ASP A 170 -20.24 4.12 -5.10
C ASP A 170 -18.72 4.41 -5.12
N GLY A 171 -18.11 4.49 -6.31
CA GLY A 171 -16.70 4.81 -6.49
C GLY A 171 -15.75 3.81 -5.84
N ASP A 172 -14.84 4.30 -5.00
CA ASP A 172 -13.94 3.49 -4.16
C ASP A 172 -14.58 3.04 -2.83
N HIS A 173 -15.89 3.25 -2.67
CA HIS A 173 -16.68 3.03 -1.46
C HIS A 173 -16.28 3.90 -0.26
N ILE A 174 -15.64 5.05 -0.50
CA ILE A 174 -15.26 6.02 0.53
C ILE A 174 -15.97 7.36 0.27
N ASP A 175 -16.97 7.69 1.08
CA ASP A 175 -17.83 8.88 0.91
C ASP A 175 -17.08 10.22 0.81
N ASP A 176 -15.86 10.33 1.39
CA ASP A 176 -15.06 11.56 1.37
C ASP A 176 -13.97 11.58 0.29
N THR A 177 -13.87 10.54 -0.56
CA THR A 177 -13.10 10.56 -1.79
C THR A 177 -13.97 11.09 -2.94
N PRO A 178 -13.64 12.24 -3.57
CA PRO A 178 -14.35 12.70 -4.76
C PRO A 178 -14.26 11.69 -5.92
N ALA A 179 -15.39 11.49 -6.63
CA ALA A 179 -15.47 10.60 -7.76
C ALA A 179 -14.47 10.99 -8.86
N THR A 180 -13.76 10.00 -9.42
CA THR A 180 -12.67 10.21 -10.39
C THR A 180 -12.78 9.21 -11.54
N ASP A 181 -12.75 9.69 -12.78
CA ASP A 181 -12.93 8.83 -13.98
C ASP A 181 -11.75 7.89 -14.24
N ARG A 182 -10.53 8.36 -13.98
CA ARG A 182 -9.28 7.68 -14.36
C ARG A 182 -8.09 8.17 -13.54
N PRO A 183 -6.99 7.39 -13.43
CA PRO A 183 -5.80 7.81 -12.69
C PRO A 183 -5.25 9.16 -13.15
N ALA A 184 -4.79 9.94 -12.19
CA ALA A 184 -3.89 11.06 -12.43
C ALA A 184 -2.47 10.55 -12.61
N TYR A 185 -1.71 11.30 -13.39
CA TYR A 185 -0.26 11.13 -13.51
C TYR A 185 0.39 12.49 -13.38
N ARG A 186 1.65 12.51 -12.93
CA ARG A 186 2.40 13.75 -12.63
C ARG A 186 1.78 14.48 -11.43
N CYS A 187 1.82 15.80 -11.44
CA CYS A 187 1.23 16.66 -10.42
C CYS A 187 0.24 17.64 -11.07
N PRO A 188 -0.91 17.17 -11.59
CA PRO A 188 -1.91 18.05 -12.17
C PRO A 188 -2.55 18.92 -11.09
N VAL A 189 -2.93 20.16 -11.44
CA VAL A 189 -3.56 21.12 -10.52
C VAL A 189 -4.97 21.40 -11.01
N GLY A 190 -5.95 21.31 -10.12
CA GLY A 190 -7.36 21.63 -10.43
C GLY A 190 -8.01 20.63 -11.39
N ARG A 191 -7.54 19.38 -11.41
CA ARG A 191 -8.10 18.34 -12.26
C ARG A 191 -9.50 17.97 -11.75
N ASP A 192 -10.46 17.96 -12.66
CA ASP A 192 -11.84 17.53 -12.43
C ASP A 192 -12.26 16.69 -13.63
N SER A 193 -12.31 15.38 -13.43
CA SER A 193 -12.71 14.42 -14.46
C SER A 193 -14.18 14.04 -14.39
N CYS A 194 -14.84 14.35 -13.28
CA CYS A 194 -16.25 14.06 -13.02
C CYS A 194 -17.03 15.35 -12.75
N VAL A 195 -17.13 16.21 -13.77
CA VAL A 195 -17.66 17.59 -13.66
C VAL A 195 -19.10 17.71 -13.15
N ASP A 196 -19.89 16.64 -13.24
CA ASP A 196 -21.27 16.57 -12.74
C ASP A 196 -21.34 16.04 -11.30
N GLN A 197 -20.20 15.64 -10.71
CA GLN A 197 -20.04 15.17 -9.34
C GLN A 197 -19.36 16.24 -8.46
N PRO A 198 -19.57 16.22 -7.14
CA PRO A 198 -18.92 17.18 -6.24
C PRO A 198 -17.43 16.88 -6.04
N GLY A 199 -16.60 17.93 -6.07
CA GLY A 199 -15.19 17.88 -5.71
C GLY A 199 -14.24 17.94 -6.91
N LEU A 200 -12.94 17.99 -6.63
CA LEU A 200 -11.89 17.83 -7.64
C LEU A 200 -11.30 16.43 -7.50
N ASP A 201 -10.71 15.90 -8.57
CA ASP A 201 -9.98 14.63 -8.51
C ASP A 201 -8.97 14.69 -7.34
N PRO A 202 -8.93 13.68 -6.44
CA PRO A 202 -8.08 13.67 -5.26
C PRO A 202 -6.64 13.28 -5.62
N VAL A 203 -6.00 14.08 -6.47
CA VAL A 203 -4.69 13.80 -7.10
C VAL A 203 -3.52 13.68 -6.12
N HIS A 204 -3.73 13.99 -4.84
CA HIS A 204 -2.75 13.83 -3.76
C HIS A 204 -3.06 12.64 -2.84
N ASN A 205 -4.15 11.92 -3.08
CA ASN A 205 -4.47 10.69 -2.36
C ASN A 205 -3.49 9.59 -2.79
N PHE A 206 -2.99 8.82 -1.82
CA PHE A 206 -2.05 7.73 -2.09
C PHE A 206 -2.64 6.66 -2.99
N MET A 207 -3.96 6.50 -3.06
CA MET A 207 -4.64 5.52 -3.91
C MET A 207 -4.86 6.01 -5.37
N ASP A 208 -4.30 7.16 -5.74
CA ASP A 208 -4.15 7.60 -7.13
C ASP A 208 -2.73 7.26 -7.66
N PHE A 209 -2.42 7.53 -8.93
CA PHE A 209 -1.13 7.23 -9.60
C PHE A 209 -0.24 8.45 -9.84
N SER A 210 -0.56 9.58 -9.21
CA SER A 210 0.24 10.80 -9.23
C SER A 210 1.68 10.58 -8.75
N TYR A 211 2.56 11.52 -9.09
CA TYR A 211 3.92 11.54 -8.56
C TYR A 211 3.93 11.76 -7.04
N GLU A 212 4.95 11.21 -6.39
CA GLU A 212 5.23 11.36 -4.96
C GLU A 212 5.77 12.74 -4.57
#